data_AF-A0A9X1UV38-F1
#
_entry.id   AF-A0A9X1UV38-F1
#
_cell.length_a   1.000
_cell.length_b   1.000
_cell.length_c   1.000
_cell.angle_alpha   90.00
_cell.angle_beta   90.00
_cell.angle_gamma   90.00
#
_symmetry.space_group_name_H-M   'P 1'
#
loop_
_entity.id
_entity.type
_entity.pdbx_description
1 polymer ?
#
loop_
_entity_poly.entity_id
_entity_poly.type
_entity_poly.pdbx_seq_one_letter_code
_entity_poly.pdbx_strand_id
1 'polypeptide(L)'
;MKLLDTIFKSTYYFWVVTRVVLIMLFASTITYYANEELDLTSIIIGVFILGFVISLLVIVIKKLMKKETNAFLHIYNGVFAIIFSLGIIYVSIAYFDLSTGWYVLYLPVWILLYGLWELTYESQKRGLVSSDS
;
A
#
# COMPACT_ATOMS: atom_id res chain seq x y z
N MET A 1 -7.63 -14.72 -11.25
CA MET A 1 -6.66 -14.71 -10.12
C MET A 1 -5.33 -15.35 -10.46
N LYS A 2 -5.25 -16.55 -11.08
CA LYS A 2 -3.97 -17.22 -11.40
C LYS A 2 -2.93 -16.33 -12.12
N LEU A 3 -3.34 -15.51 -13.10
CA LEU A 3 -2.44 -14.61 -13.81
C LEU A 3 -1.79 -13.57 -12.89
N LEU A 4 -2.59 -12.92 -12.03
CA LEU A 4 -2.10 -11.91 -11.09
C LEU A 4 -1.14 -12.53 -10.08
N ASP A 5 -1.48 -13.71 -9.54
CA ASP A 5 -0.61 -14.44 -8.62
C ASP A 5 0.76 -14.75 -9.26
N THR A 6 0.80 -15.17 -10.53
CA THR A 6 2.05 -15.44 -11.24
C THR A 6 2.88 -14.17 -11.44
N ILE A 7 2.27 -13.08 -11.90
CA ILE A 7 2.95 -11.80 -12.11
C ILE A 7 3.52 -11.27 -10.79
N PHE A 8 2.71 -11.30 -9.73
CA PHE A 8 3.06 -10.80 -8.41
C PHE A 8 4.14 -11.63 -7.71
N LYS A 9 4.17 -12.95 -7.92
CA LYS A 9 5.29 -13.80 -7.49
C LYS A 9 6.58 -13.43 -8.22
N SER A 10 6.53 -13.26 -9.54
CA SER A 10 7.71 -12.92 -10.35
C SER A 10 8.28 -11.53 -10.00
N THR A 11 7.41 -10.60 -9.57
CA THR A 11 7.77 -9.21 -9.26
C THR A 11 7.90 -8.95 -7.75
N TYR A 12 8.09 -10.00 -6.93
CA TYR A 12 8.10 -9.90 -5.47
C TYR A 12 8.99 -8.77 -4.91
N TYR A 13 10.24 -8.67 -5.37
CA TYR A 13 11.18 -7.66 -4.88
C TYR A 13 10.74 -6.23 -5.23
N PHE A 14 10.12 -6.02 -6.38
CA PHE A 14 9.57 -4.72 -6.78
C PHE A 14 8.51 -4.25 -5.77
N TRP A 15 7.63 -5.15 -5.32
CA TRP A 15 6.60 -4.81 -4.34
C TRP A 15 7.15 -4.61 -2.93
N VAL A 16 8.22 -5.32 -2.56
CA VAL A 16 8.95 -5.08 -1.32
C VAL A 16 9.57 -3.67 -1.32
N VAL A 17 10.17 -3.24 -2.43
CA VAL A 17 10.68 -1.87 -2.58
C VAL A 17 9.52 -0.86 -2.56
N THR A 18 8.42 -1.16 -3.26
CA THR A 18 7.20 -0.34 -3.25
C THR A 18 6.72 -0.08 -1.84
N ARG A 19 6.67 -1.10 -0.97
CA ARG A 19 6.32 -0.95 0.45
C ARG A 19 7.17 0.12 1.14
N VAL A 20 8.48 0.09 0.93
CA VAL A 20 9.41 1.07 1.53
C VAL A 20 9.16 2.47 0.97
N VAL A 21 8.90 2.60 -0.33
CA VAL A 21 8.54 3.88 -0.95
C VAL A 21 7.23 4.43 -0.38
N LEU A 22 6.21 3.58 -0.17
CA LEU A 22 4.95 3.98 0.44
C LEU A 22 5.15 4.45 1.88
N ILE A 23 5.98 3.76 2.68
CA ILE A 23 6.32 4.23 4.03
C ILE A 23 6.89 5.65 3.97
N MET A 24 7.84 5.93 3.08
CA MET A 24 8.43 7.27 2.94
C MET A 24 7.39 8.31 2.50
N LEU A 25 6.56 7.98 1.50
CA LEU A 25 5.53 8.86 0.97
C LEU A 25 4.53 9.26 2.05
N PHE A 26 3.94 8.30 2.76
CA PHE A 26 2.95 8.58 3.80
C PHE A 26 3.57 9.19 5.07
N ALA A 27 4.80 8.82 5.43
CA ALA A 27 5.52 9.48 6.53
C ALA A 27 5.78 10.97 6.23
N SER A 28 6.06 11.32 4.97
CA SER A 28 6.21 12.73 4.57
C SER A 28 4.90 13.50 4.74
N THR A 29 3.77 12.87 4.41
CA THR A 29 2.43 13.43 4.61
C THR A 29 2.13 13.66 6.09
N ILE A 30 2.44 12.70 6.97
CA ILE A 30 2.28 12.87 8.43
C ILE A 30 3.14 14.04 8.93
N THR A 31 4.39 14.14 8.47
CA THR A 31 5.31 15.22 8.87
C THR A 31 4.81 16.59 8.43
N TYR A 32 4.23 16.67 7.23
CA TYR A 32 3.61 17.90 6.73
C TYR A 32 2.46 18.35 7.65
N TYR A 33 1.51 17.46 7.94
CA TYR A 33 0.35 17.76 8.78
C TYR A 33 0.71 18.02 10.25
N ALA A 34 1.83 17.50 10.75
CA ALA A 34 2.27 17.78 12.12
C ALA A 34 2.65 19.27 12.35
N ASN A 35 2.86 20.05 11.28
CA ASN A 35 3.25 21.45 11.35
C ASN A 35 2.10 22.43 11.07
N GLU A 36 0.88 21.94 10.86
CA GLU A 36 -0.29 22.80 10.59
C GLU A 36 -1.30 22.79 11.75
N GLU A 37 -2.17 23.80 11.80
CA GLU A 37 -3.32 23.79 12.70
C GLU A 37 -4.32 22.73 12.22
N LEU A 38 -4.43 21.64 12.98
CA LEU A 38 -5.26 20.50 12.60
C LEU A 38 -6.70 20.66 13.07
N ASP A 39 -7.65 20.53 12.15
CA ASP A 39 -9.05 20.31 12.48
C ASP A 39 -9.30 18.84 12.88
N LEU A 40 -10.45 18.57 13.50
CA LEU A 40 -10.79 17.24 14.00
C LEU A 40 -10.82 16.19 12.88
N THR A 41 -11.22 16.58 11.67
CA THR A 41 -11.21 15.72 10.47
C THR A 41 -9.79 15.31 10.09
N SER A 42 -8.87 16.27 10.02
CA SER A 42 -7.46 16.01 9.68
C SER A 42 -6.76 15.16 10.73
N ILE A 43 -7.10 15.31 12.02
CA ILE A 43 -6.60 14.45 13.09
C ILE A 43 -7.03 12.99 12.86
N ILE A 44 -8.32 12.75 12.58
CA ILE A 44 -8.82 11.40 12.35
C ILE A 44 -8.11 10.77 11.14
N ILE A 45 -8.03 11.48 10.02
CA ILE A 45 -7.33 11.01 8.82
C ILE A 45 -5.85 10.74 9.12
N GLY A 46 -5.19 11.62 9.86
CA GLY A 46 -3.80 11.47 10.28
C GLY A 46 -3.56 10.21 11.11
N VAL A 47 -4.45 9.87 12.05
CA VAL A 47 -4.37 8.62 12.83
C VAL A 47 -4.52 7.39 11.93
N PHE A 48 -5.44 7.42 10.98
CA PHE A 48 -5.60 6.32 10.00
C PHE A 48 -4.36 6.13 9.14
N ILE A 49 -3.76 7.21 8.63
CA ILE A 49 -2.53 7.17 7.84
C ILE A 49 -1.36 6.69 8.71
N LEU A 50 -1.24 7.16 9.95
CA LEU A 50 -0.20 6.71 10.88
C LEU A 50 -0.33 5.22 11.18
N GLY A 51 -1.54 4.72 11.40
CA GLY A 51 -1.81 3.29 11.56
C GLY A 51 -1.34 2.47 10.38
N PHE A 52 -1.59 2.95 9.15
CA PHE A 52 -1.09 2.33 7.92
C PHE A 52 0.44 2.35 7.80
N VAL A 53 1.10 3.45 8.15
CA VAL A 53 2.57 3.51 8.15
C VAL A 53 3.18 2.53 9.16
N ILE A 54 2.61 2.49 10.37
CA ILE A 54 3.06 1.57 11.44
C ILE A 54 2.87 0.12 11.01
N SER A 55 1.74 -0.26 10.42
CA SER A 55 1.51 -1.64 9.97
C SER A 55 2.50 -2.05 8.87
N LEU A 56 2.81 -1.18 7.92
CA LEU A 56 3.84 -1.43 6.90
C LEU A 56 5.23 -1.63 7.53
N LEU A 57 5.59 -0.78 8.50
CA LEU A 57 6.86 -0.88 9.23
C LEU A 57 6.95 -2.20 10.00
N VAL A 58 5.87 -2.62 10.67
CA VAL A 58 5.84 -3.90 11.40
C VAL A 58 6.11 -5.08 10.46
N ILE A 59 5.56 -5.07 9.24
CA ILE A 59 5.82 -6.11 8.24
C ILE A 59 7.30 -6.11 7.83
N VAL A 60 7.89 -4.94 7.58
CA VAL A 60 9.32 -4.81 7.23
C VAL A 60 10.20 -5.34 8.36
N ILE A 61 9.98 -4.88 9.59
CA ILE A 61 10.76 -5.28 10.78
C ILE A 61 10.66 -6.79 11.00
N LYS A 62 9.45 -7.37 10.98
CA LYS A 62 9.27 -8.81 11.17
C LYS A 62 10.02 -9.63 10.11
N LYS A 63 10.00 -9.17 8.86
CA LYS A 63 10.71 -9.83 7.76
C LYS A 63 12.23 -9.75 7.93
N LEU A 64 12.76 -8.61 8.39
CA LEU A 64 14.18 -8.47 8.75
C LEU A 64 14.58 -9.39 9.91
N MET A 65 13.69 -9.56 10.89
CA MET A 65 13.87 -10.50 12.01
C MET A 65 13.64 -11.96 11.63
N LYS A 66 13.39 -12.28 10.34
CA LYS A 66 13.02 -13.63 9.85
C LYS A 66 11.83 -14.25 10.60
N LYS A 67 10.90 -13.41 11.08
CA LYS A 67 9.68 -13.83 11.77
C LYS A 67 8.49 -13.83 10.82
N GLU A 68 7.52 -14.68 11.11
CA GLU A 68 6.26 -14.68 10.38
C GLU A 68 5.47 -13.38 10.61
N THR A 69 4.94 -12.84 9.52
CA THR A 69 4.01 -11.71 9.53
C THR A 69 2.59 -12.20 9.66
N ASN A 70 1.77 -11.47 10.41
CA ASN A 70 0.36 -11.81 10.57
C ASN A 70 -0.38 -11.45 9.27
N ALA A 71 -1.15 -12.40 8.73
CA ALA A 71 -1.98 -12.23 7.55
C ALA A 71 -2.92 -11.03 7.63
N PHE A 72 -3.45 -10.76 8.84
CA PHE A 72 -4.31 -9.62 9.08
C PHE A 72 -3.65 -8.28 8.71
N LEU A 73 -2.33 -8.13 8.93
CA LEU A 73 -1.61 -6.90 8.56
C LEU A 73 -1.54 -6.71 7.05
N HIS A 74 -1.36 -7.80 6.30
CA HIS A 74 -1.36 -7.78 4.84
C HIS A 74 -2.75 -7.42 4.31
N ILE A 75 -3.81 -8.01 4.88
CA ILE A 75 -5.20 -7.67 4.51
C ILE A 75 -5.51 -6.21 4.80
N TYR A 76 -5.20 -5.73 6.00
CA TYR A 76 -5.41 -4.33 6.39
C TYR A 76 -4.71 -3.37 5.43
N ASN A 77 -3.42 -3.61 5.14
CA ASN A 77 -2.65 -2.76 4.22
C ASN A 77 -3.17 -2.82 2.79
N GLY A 78 -3.57 -4.00 2.33
CA GLY A 78 -4.14 -4.19 1.00
C GLY A 78 -5.45 -3.42 0.82
N VAL A 79 -6.38 -3.58 1.76
CA VAL A 79 -7.67 -2.87 1.75
C VAL A 79 -7.46 -1.37 1.85
N PHE A 80 -6.61 -0.91 2.77
CA PHE A 80 -6.30 0.51 2.93
C PHE A 80 -5.76 1.12 1.63
N ALA A 81 -4.77 0.47 1.01
CA ALA A 81 -4.16 0.95 -0.23
C ALA A 81 -5.18 1.03 -1.37
N ILE A 82 -6.07 0.04 -1.50
CA ILE A 82 -7.15 0.05 -2.51
C ILE A 82 -8.10 1.22 -2.26
N ILE A 83 -8.62 1.37 -1.04
CA ILE A 83 -9.57 2.45 -0.70
C ILE A 83 -8.92 3.82 -0.94
N PHE A 84 -7.69 4.00 -0.47
CA PHE A 84 -6.96 5.25 -0.63
C PHE A 84 -6.71 5.59 -2.12
N SER A 85 -6.29 4.59 -2.90
CA SER A 85 -6.12 4.75 -4.35
C SER A 85 -7.41 5.15 -5.05
N LEU A 86 -8.53 4.48 -4.74
CA LEU A 86 -9.84 4.81 -5.32
C LEU A 86 -10.26 6.24 -4.94
N GLY A 87 -9.97 6.67 -3.72
CA GLY A 87 -10.17 8.06 -3.28
C GLY A 87 -9.37 9.05 -4.13
N ILE A 88 -8.07 8.78 -4.36
CA ILE A 88 -7.23 9.64 -5.23
C ILE A 88 -7.76 9.64 -6.67
N ILE A 89 -8.16 8.50 -7.21
CA ILE A 89 -8.72 8.41 -8.58
C ILE A 89 -9.98 9.27 -8.68
N TYR A 90 -10.89 9.14 -7.72
CA TYR A 90 -12.11 9.93 -7.68
C TYR A 90 -11.81 11.44 -7.66
N VAL A 91 -10.91 11.89 -6.78
CA VAL A 91 -10.47 13.29 -6.72
C VAL A 91 -9.79 13.71 -8.02
N SER A 92 -8.95 12.85 -8.59
CA SER A 92 -8.22 13.16 -9.83
C SER A 92 -9.19 13.38 -11.00
N ILE A 93 -10.21 12.52 -11.13
CA ILE A 93 -11.24 12.65 -12.17
C ILE A 93 -12.10 13.89 -11.93
N ALA A 94 -12.41 14.22 -10.68
CA ALA A 94 -13.27 15.35 -10.34
C ALA A 94 -12.60 16.71 -10.54
N TYR A 95 -11.29 16.82 -10.30
CA TYR A 95 -10.58 18.10 -10.25
C TYR A 95 -9.58 18.33 -11.40
N PHE A 96 -9.20 17.30 -12.16
CA PHE A 96 -8.26 17.45 -13.27
C PHE A 96 -8.91 17.13 -14.61
N ASP A 97 -8.57 17.92 -15.63
CA ASP A 97 -8.89 17.59 -17.01
C ASP A 97 -7.97 16.44 -17.49
N LEU A 98 -8.53 15.25 -17.55
CA LEU A 98 -7.83 14.02 -17.93
C LEU A 98 -7.35 14.03 -19.37
N SER A 99 -7.88 14.91 -20.24
CA SER A 99 -7.41 15.01 -21.62
C SER A 99 -5.95 15.45 -21.70
N THR A 100 -5.51 16.28 -20.76
CA THR A 100 -4.12 16.76 -20.65
C THR A 100 -3.36 16.18 -19.46
N GLY A 101 -4.07 15.65 -18.45
CA GLY A 101 -3.52 15.29 -17.14
C GLY A 101 -3.58 13.81 -16.77
N TRP A 102 -3.81 12.89 -17.71
CA TRP A 102 -4.01 11.46 -17.42
C TRP A 102 -2.85 10.80 -16.63
N TYR A 103 -1.63 11.35 -16.72
CA TYR A 103 -0.46 10.87 -15.96
C TYR A 103 -0.66 10.95 -14.44
N VAL A 104 -1.58 11.78 -13.95
CA VAL A 104 -1.94 11.86 -12.52
C VAL A 104 -2.51 10.52 -12.01
N LEU A 105 -3.04 9.68 -12.91
CA LEU A 105 -3.58 8.36 -12.57
C LEU A 105 -2.50 7.28 -12.35
N TYR A 106 -1.24 7.51 -12.73
CA TYR A 106 -0.18 6.52 -12.55
C TYR A 106 0.06 6.17 -11.08
N LEU A 107 0.17 7.19 -10.23
CA LEU A 107 0.40 7.00 -8.81
C LEU A 107 -0.72 6.21 -8.13
N PRO A 108 -2.02 6.57 -8.25
CA PRO A 108 -3.06 5.80 -7.61
C PRO A 108 -3.20 4.40 -8.22
N VAL A 109 -3.03 4.21 -9.53
CA VAL A 109 -3.05 2.85 -10.11
C VAL A 109 -1.93 1.99 -9.55
N TRP A 110 -0.73 2.55 -9.36
CA TRP A 110 0.38 1.84 -8.72
C TRP A 110 0.06 1.45 -7.27
N ILE A 111 -0.54 2.34 -6.49
CA ILE A 111 -0.99 2.06 -5.11
C ILE A 111 -2.08 0.98 -5.11
N LEU A 112 -3.00 1.00 -6.08
CA LEU A 112 -4.04 -0.02 -6.24
C LEU A 112 -3.43 -1.41 -6.47
N LEU A 113 -2.47 -1.50 -7.38
CA LEU A 113 -1.77 -2.75 -7.67
C LEU A 113 -0.98 -3.25 -6.46
N TYR A 114 -0.36 -2.36 -5.70
CA TYR A 114 0.26 -2.71 -4.42
C TYR A 114 -0.75 -3.29 -3.44
N GLY A 115 -1.94 -2.69 -3.35
CA GLY A 115 -3.00 -3.19 -2.48
C GLY A 115 -3.46 -4.59 -2.88
N LEU A 116 -3.64 -4.84 -4.18
CA LEU A 116 -3.95 -6.18 -4.70
C LEU A 116 -2.83 -7.19 -4.41
N TRP A 117 -1.56 -6.77 -4.54
CA TRP A 117 -0.42 -7.61 -4.23
C TRP A 117 -0.44 -8.04 -2.75
N GLU A 118 -0.65 -7.12 -1.81
CA GLU A 118 -0.76 -7.41 -0.39
C GLU A 118 -1.89 -8.42 -0.08
N LEU A 119 -3.04 -8.29 -0.75
CA LEU A 119 -4.16 -9.25 -0.58
C LEU A 119 -3.84 -10.66 -1.09
N THR A 120 -2.92 -10.79 -2.06
CA THR A 120 -2.50 -12.10 -2.58
C THR A 120 -1.38 -12.75 -1.77
N TYR A 121 -0.84 -12.07 -0.74
CA TYR A 121 0.34 -12.54 0.01
C TYR A 121 0.19 -13.95 0.60
N GLU A 122 -0.96 -14.29 1.20
CA GLU A 122 -1.17 -15.63 1.76
C GLU A 122 -1.17 -16.73 0.68
N SER A 123 -1.79 -16.46 -0.47
CA SER A 123 -1.77 -17.36 -1.64
C SER A 123 -0.33 -17.57 -2.13
N GLN A 124 0.46 -16.49 -2.14
CA GLN A 124 1.87 -16.53 -2.52
C GLN A 124 2.72 -17.33 -1.53
N LYS A 125 2.55 -17.11 -0.22
CA LYS A 125 3.25 -17.84 0.85
C LYS A 125 3.01 -19.34 0.72
N ARG A 126 1.75 -19.77 0.56
CA ARG A 126 1.40 -21.19 0.41
C ARG A 126 2.00 -21.83 -0.84
N GLY A 127 2.07 -21.09 -1.94
CA GLY A 127 2.61 -21.60 -3.20
C GLY A 127 4.14 -21.50 -3.37
N LEU A 128 4.85 -20.80 -2.48
CA LEU A 128 6.32 -20.81 -2.42
C LEU A 128 6.82 -21.99 -1.55
N VAL A 129 6.11 -22.29 -0.46
CA VAL A 129 6.42 -23.45 0.41
C VAL A 129 6.26 -24.78 -0.33
N SER A 130 5.40 -24.85 -1.37
CA SER A 130 5.20 -26.07 -2.18
C SER A 130 6.19 -26.26 -3.34
N SER A 131 6.99 -25.25 -3.69
CA SER A 131 8.01 -25.40 -4.75
C SER A 131 9.39 -25.78 -4.22
N ASP A 132 9.60 -25.61 -2.91
CA ASP A 132 10.85 -25.91 -2.21
C ASP A 132 10.80 -27.27 -1.47
N SER A 133 9.74 -28.06 -1.68
CA SER A 133 9.54 -29.43 -1.16
C SER A 133 9.54 -30.45 -2.29
#